data_AF-A0A5N6KI50-F1
#
_entry.id   AF-A0A5N6KI50-F1
#
_cell.length_a   1.000
_cell.length_b   1.000
_cell.length_c   1.000
_cell.angle_alpha   90.00
_cell.angle_beta   90.00
_cell.angle_gamma   90.00
#
_symmetry.space_group_name_H-M   'P 1'
#
loop_
_entity.id
_entity.type
_entity.pdbx_description
1 polymer ?
#
loop_
_entity_poly.entity_id
_entity_poly.type
_entity_poly.pdbx_seq_one_letter_code
_entity_poly.pdbx_strand_id
1 'polypeptide(L)'
;MGEIPTFNVVDKGETSQGTIAELIGEIFGIKTGFQGQLVSTFAKLNMDSVVDDINEEVLGPWADLLEEAGITRPGPLTPFMEKELLKDTDLSMDGTRIEKVVGFKYDHPKITKDLLQGMIDSYIKIGWWPVAK
;
A
#
# COMPACT_ATOMS: atom_id res chain seq x y z
N MET A 1 -16.55 24.50 15.64
CA MET A 1 -15.38 23.71 16.10
C MET A 1 -15.51 23.52 17.60
N GLY A 2 -15.15 22.35 18.14
CA GLY A 2 -15.19 22.07 19.57
C GLY A 2 -14.09 22.79 20.36
N GLU A 3 -14.13 22.70 21.68
CA GLU A 3 -13.18 23.36 22.60
C GLU A 3 -11.74 22.84 22.45
N ILE A 4 -11.59 21.57 22.02
CA ILE A 4 -10.28 20.93 21.82
C ILE A 4 -9.91 21.03 20.33
N PRO A 5 -8.75 21.63 19.98
CA PRO A 5 -8.27 21.66 18.61
C PRO A 5 -7.95 20.24 18.07
N THR A 6 -8.65 19.82 17.01
CA THR A 6 -8.39 18.55 16.29
C THR A 6 -7.75 18.80 14.93
N PHE A 7 -6.67 18.08 14.60
CA PHE A 7 -5.92 18.24 13.35
C PHE A 7 -5.78 16.90 12.63
N ASN A 8 -5.94 16.92 11.31
CA ASN A 8 -5.58 15.79 10.46
C ASN A 8 -4.10 15.91 10.08
N VAL A 9 -3.37 14.80 10.15
CA VAL A 9 -1.99 14.70 9.65
C VAL A 9 -2.03 13.75 8.45
N VAL A 10 -2.09 14.34 7.26
CA VAL A 10 -2.19 13.62 5.99
C VAL A 10 -1.30 14.31 4.97
N ASP A 11 -0.63 13.53 4.13
CA ASP A 11 0.21 14.08 3.08
C ASP A 11 -0.62 14.82 2.02
N LYS A 12 0.08 15.52 1.12
CA LYS A 12 -0.51 16.32 0.04
C LYS A 12 -0.46 15.59 -1.30
N GLY A 13 -0.24 14.27 -1.29
CA GLY A 13 -0.01 13.46 -2.47
C GLY A 13 -1.22 13.28 -3.36
N GLU A 14 -2.43 13.29 -2.78
CA GLU A 14 -3.65 12.81 -3.46
C GLU A 14 -3.40 11.43 -4.12
N THR A 15 -2.75 10.56 -3.35
CA THR A 15 -2.25 9.26 -3.82
C THR A 15 -3.39 8.38 -4.32
N SER A 16 -3.28 7.92 -5.56
CA SER A 16 -4.22 6.98 -6.17
C SER A 16 -3.60 5.58 -6.29
N GLN A 17 -4.41 4.57 -6.58
CA GLN A 17 -3.90 3.24 -6.95
C GLN A 17 -2.96 3.30 -8.17
N GLY A 18 -3.22 4.22 -9.12
CA GLY A 18 -2.34 4.52 -10.25
C GLY A 18 -0.96 4.97 -9.81
N THR A 19 -0.91 5.91 -8.87
CA THR A 19 0.34 6.42 -8.30
C THR A 19 1.16 5.29 -7.67
N ILE A 20 0.53 4.41 -6.88
CA ILE A 20 1.22 3.28 -6.25
C ILE A 20 1.68 2.25 -7.29
N ALA A 21 0.83 1.91 -8.26
CA ALA A 21 1.14 0.94 -9.30
C ALA A 21 2.31 1.38 -10.21
N GLU A 22 2.42 2.68 -10.50
CA GLU A 22 3.53 3.27 -11.23
C GLU A 22 4.84 3.13 -10.45
N LEU A 23 4.85 3.55 -9.18
CA LEU A 23 6.03 3.48 -8.32
C LEU A 23 6.52 2.04 -8.10
N ILE A 24 5.60 1.09 -7.87
CA ILE A 24 5.94 -0.34 -7.74
C ILE A 24 6.51 -0.87 -9.06
N GLY A 25 5.91 -0.52 -10.19
CA GLY A 25 6.41 -0.89 -11.52
C GLY A 25 7.84 -0.41 -11.75
N GLU A 26 8.15 0.83 -11.36
CA GLU A 26 9.51 1.40 -11.46
C GLU A 26 10.53 0.75 -10.51
N ILE A 27 10.11 0.30 -9.33
CA ILE A 27 10.98 -0.33 -8.34
C ILE A 27 11.36 -1.75 -8.79
N PHE A 28 10.37 -2.56 -9.15
CA PHE A 28 10.58 -3.97 -9.48
C PHE A 28 10.84 -4.23 -10.97
N GLY A 29 10.71 -3.20 -11.82
CA GLY A 29 10.87 -3.35 -13.27
C GLY A 29 9.77 -4.20 -13.91
N ILE A 30 8.58 -4.20 -13.32
CA ILE A 30 7.43 -4.99 -13.76
C ILE A 30 6.40 -4.10 -14.47
N LYS A 31 5.60 -4.71 -15.35
CA LYS A 31 4.45 -4.03 -15.95
C LYS A 31 3.27 -4.10 -14.99
N THR A 32 2.65 -2.95 -14.73
CA THR A 32 1.39 -2.85 -14.00
C THR A 32 0.28 -2.37 -14.94
N GLY A 33 -0.97 -2.62 -14.57
CA GLY A 33 -2.11 -2.27 -15.39
C GLY A 33 -3.43 -2.36 -14.64
N PHE A 34 -4.49 -1.88 -15.27
CA PHE A 34 -5.84 -1.86 -14.72
C PHE A 34 -6.76 -2.79 -15.53
N GLN A 35 -7.67 -3.44 -14.83
CA GLN A 35 -8.73 -4.23 -15.47
C GLN A 35 -9.80 -3.31 -16.06
N GLY A 36 -10.38 -3.74 -17.19
CA GLY A 36 -11.43 -2.98 -17.87
C GLY A 36 -12.77 -3.00 -17.12
N GLN A 37 -13.65 -2.04 -17.44
CA GLN A 37 -14.91 -1.81 -16.73
C GLN A 37 -15.82 -3.05 -16.58
N LEU A 38 -15.86 -3.93 -17.59
CA LEU A 38 -16.66 -5.16 -17.55
C LEU A 38 -16.14 -6.14 -16.49
N VAL A 39 -14.82 -6.37 -16.45
CA VAL A 39 -14.17 -7.24 -15.46
C VAL A 39 -14.36 -6.65 -14.07
N SER A 40 -14.16 -5.34 -13.90
CA SER A 40 -14.36 -4.66 -12.61
C SER A 40 -15.79 -4.74 -12.12
N THR A 41 -16.78 -4.69 -13.02
CA THR A 41 -18.20 -4.82 -12.64
C THR A 41 -18.52 -6.24 -12.18
N PHE A 42 -18.00 -7.25 -12.88
CA PHE A 42 -18.17 -8.65 -12.47
C PHE A 42 -17.48 -8.93 -11.12
N ALA A 43 -16.27 -8.40 -10.93
CA ALA A 43 -15.54 -8.50 -9.67
C ALA A 43 -16.33 -7.86 -8.51
N LYS A 44 -16.96 -6.70 -8.71
CA LYS A 44 -17.82 -6.07 -7.69
C LYS A 44 -19.00 -6.95 -7.26
N LEU A 45 -19.56 -7.77 -8.16
CA LEU A 45 -20.66 -8.69 -7.85
C LEU A 45 -20.20 -9.98 -7.14
N ASN A 46 -18.94 -10.37 -7.30
CA ASN A 46 -18.37 -11.61 -6.77
C ASN A 46 -17.07 -11.36 -6.01
N MET A 47 -17.02 -10.28 -5.23
CA MET A 47 -15.77 -9.78 -4.65
C MET A 47 -15.13 -10.80 -3.70
N ASP A 48 -15.92 -11.60 -2.97
CA ASP A 48 -15.38 -12.65 -2.10
C ASP A 48 -14.57 -13.68 -2.89
N SER A 49 -15.12 -14.17 -4.01
CA SER A 49 -14.41 -15.10 -4.89
C SER A 49 -13.14 -14.51 -5.47
N VAL A 50 -13.16 -13.23 -5.86
CA VAL A 50 -11.96 -12.55 -6.41
C VAL A 50 -10.86 -12.44 -5.37
N VAL A 51 -11.23 -12.13 -4.12
CA VAL A 51 -10.28 -12.06 -3.01
C VAL A 51 -9.70 -13.44 -2.70
N ASP A 52 -10.53 -14.47 -2.70
CA ASP A 52 -10.09 -15.85 -2.48
C ASP A 52 -9.11 -16.30 -3.56
N ASP A 53 -9.44 -16.07 -4.84
CA ASP A 53 -8.55 -16.40 -5.98
C ASP A 53 -7.19 -15.68 -5.88
N ILE A 54 -7.18 -14.38 -5.57
CA ILE A 54 -5.94 -13.62 -5.38
C ILE A 54 -5.12 -14.21 -4.23
N ASN A 55 -5.76 -14.51 -3.10
CA ASN A 55 -5.08 -15.07 -1.94
C ASN A 55 -4.50 -16.46 -2.23
N GLU A 56 -5.22 -17.32 -2.96
CA GLU A 56 -4.71 -18.62 -3.41
C GLU A 56 -3.45 -18.48 -4.27
N GLU A 57 -3.40 -17.48 -5.15
CA GLU A 57 -2.24 -17.24 -6.04
C GLU A 57 -1.03 -16.63 -5.32
N VAL A 58 -1.22 -15.77 -4.31
CA VAL A 58 -0.11 -15.00 -3.71
C VAL A 58 0.44 -15.56 -2.39
N LEU A 59 -0.40 -16.22 -1.58
CA LEU A 59 0.02 -16.69 -0.25
C LEU A 59 1.10 -17.78 -0.32
N GLY A 60 0.98 -18.71 -1.27
CA GLY A 60 1.95 -19.79 -1.49
C GLY A 60 3.34 -19.25 -1.87
N PRO A 61 3.48 -18.53 -3.00
CA PRO A 61 4.76 -17.95 -3.40
C PRO A 61 5.40 -17.05 -2.33
N TRP A 62 4.59 -16.32 -1.56
CA TRP A 62 5.12 -15.54 -0.43
C TRP A 62 5.71 -16.41 0.68
N ALA A 63 5.06 -17.52 1.03
CA ALA A 63 5.59 -18.46 2.01
C ALA A 63 6.94 -19.03 1.54
N ASP A 64 7.06 -19.40 0.27
CA ASP A 64 8.31 -19.89 -0.33
C ASP A 64 9.42 -18.82 -0.24
N LEU A 65 9.10 -17.55 -0.57
CA LEU A 65 10.04 -16.43 -0.46
C LEU A 65 10.55 -16.23 0.98
N LEU A 66 9.66 -16.35 1.98
CA LEU A 66 10.04 -16.26 3.39
C LEU A 66 10.94 -17.44 3.80
N GLU A 67 10.62 -18.66 3.36
CA GLU A 67 11.43 -19.86 3.64
C GLU A 67 12.83 -19.74 3.06
N GLU A 68 12.96 -19.37 1.78
CA GLU A 68 14.25 -19.18 1.10
C GLU A 68 15.11 -18.08 1.77
N ALA A 69 14.46 -16.99 2.18
CA ALA A 69 15.12 -15.91 2.92
C ALA A 69 15.49 -16.31 4.36
N GLY A 70 14.94 -17.41 4.89
CA GLY A 70 15.14 -17.86 6.26
C GLY A 70 14.36 -17.04 7.30
N ILE A 71 13.25 -16.42 6.89
CA ILE A 71 12.38 -15.60 7.74
C ILE A 71 11.32 -16.53 8.36
N THR A 72 11.62 -17.06 9.55
CA THR A 72 10.77 -18.05 10.24
C THR A 72 9.89 -17.45 11.34
N ARG A 73 10.02 -16.15 11.59
CA ARG A 73 9.27 -15.42 12.63
C ARG A 73 8.07 -14.69 12.00
N PRO A 74 6.95 -14.57 12.73
CA PRO A 74 5.87 -13.68 12.33
C PRO A 74 6.39 -12.27 12.11
N GLY A 75 6.06 -11.68 10.96
CA GLY A 75 6.39 -10.30 10.59
C GLY A 75 5.13 -9.48 10.37
N PRO A 76 5.26 -8.14 10.23
CA PRO A 76 4.13 -7.25 9.96
C PRO A 76 3.72 -7.26 8.49
N LEU A 77 4.49 -7.90 7.60
CA LEU A 77 4.22 -7.94 6.17
C LEU A 77 3.36 -9.17 5.87
N THR A 78 2.23 -8.92 5.22
CA THR A 78 1.32 -9.96 4.75
C THR A 78 0.93 -9.67 3.30
N PRO A 79 0.94 -10.67 2.40
CA PRO A 79 0.40 -10.53 1.06
C PRO A 79 -1.12 -10.77 1.03
N PHE A 80 -1.74 -11.07 2.18
CA PHE A 80 -3.16 -11.36 2.26
C PHE A 80 -3.98 -10.15 1.82
N MET A 81 -4.82 -10.35 0.81
CA MET A 81 -5.73 -9.35 0.30
C MET A 81 -7.01 -9.34 1.12
N GLU A 82 -7.34 -8.19 1.71
CA GLU A 82 -8.63 -7.96 2.35
C GLU A 82 -9.62 -7.37 1.33
N LYS A 83 -10.88 -7.81 1.42
CA LYS A 83 -11.97 -7.35 0.54
C LYS A 83 -12.13 -5.84 0.55
N GLU A 84 -11.93 -5.22 1.70
CA GLU A 84 -12.02 -3.79 1.94
C GLU A 84 -11.06 -2.99 1.04
N LEU A 85 -9.89 -3.54 0.72
CA LEU A 85 -8.86 -2.90 -0.11
C LEU A 85 -9.27 -2.83 -1.59
N LEU A 86 -10.20 -3.69 -2.03
CA LEU A 86 -10.73 -3.71 -3.40
C LEU A 86 -12.02 -2.91 -3.55
N LYS A 87 -12.58 -2.40 -2.44
CA LYS A 87 -13.79 -1.57 -2.50
C LYS A 87 -13.45 -0.17 -2.98
N ASP A 88 -14.39 0.40 -3.72
CA ASP A 88 -14.35 1.75 -4.26
C ASP A 88 -14.72 2.77 -3.16
N THR A 89 -13.88 2.87 -2.13
CA THR A 89 -14.13 3.65 -0.91
C THR A 89 -12.96 4.57 -0.60
N ASP A 90 -12.68 5.48 -1.54
CA ASP A 90 -11.56 6.41 -1.40
C ASP A 90 -11.73 7.29 -0.16
N LEU A 91 -10.67 7.37 0.66
CA LEU A 91 -10.60 8.26 1.81
C LEU A 91 -9.65 9.41 1.49
N SER A 92 -10.20 10.64 1.49
CA SER A 92 -9.43 11.87 1.38
C SER A 92 -9.77 12.80 2.54
N MET A 93 -8.75 13.43 3.12
CA MET A 93 -8.89 14.28 4.31
C MET A 93 -8.19 15.62 4.11
N ASP A 94 -8.77 16.68 4.67
CA ASP A 94 -8.15 18.01 4.65
C ASP A 94 -7.14 18.17 5.79
N GLY A 95 -5.86 18.25 5.44
CA GLY A 95 -4.74 18.53 6.35
C GLY A 95 -4.43 20.01 6.56
N THR A 96 -5.11 20.96 5.89
CA THR A 96 -4.67 22.38 5.85
C THR A 96 -4.70 23.09 7.21
N ARG A 97 -5.51 22.61 8.16
CA ARG A 97 -5.64 23.23 9.48
C ARG A 97 -4.34 23.17 10.29
N ILE A 98 -3.58 22.08 10.20
CA ILE A 98 -2.34 21.93 11.00
C ILE A 98 -1.26 22.89 10.51
N GLU A 99 -1.12 23.07 9.20
CA GLU A 99 -0.16 24.00 8.61
C GLU A 99 -0.50 25.45 8.99
N LYS A 100 -1.79 25.84 8.88
CA LYS A 100 -2.24 27.22 9.14
C LYS A 100 -2.13 27.62 10.61
N VAL A 101 -2.47 26.71 11.53
CA VAL A 101 -2.58 27.05 12.96
C VAL A 101 -1.25 26.89 13.69
N VAL A 102 -0.48 25.84 13.39
CA VAL A 102 0.76 25.54 14.13
C VAL A 102 2.03 25.70 13.28
N GLY A 103 1.91 26.06 12.00
CA GLY A 103 3.06 26.23 11.12
C GLY A 103 3.76 24.90 10.76
N PHE A 104 3.04 23.78 10.87
CA PHE A 104 3.55 22.45 10.54
C PHE A 104 4.04 22.41 9.07
N LYS A 105 5.19 21.75 8.85
CA LYS A 105 5.78 21.55 7.53
C LYS A 105 6.02 20.07 7.30
N TYR A 106 5.58 19.57 6.15
CA TYR A 106 5.84 18.20 5.74
C TYR A 106 7.24 18.08 5.15
N ASP A 107 8.07 17.21 5.71
CA ASP A 107 9.35 16.84 5.10
C ASP A 107 9.13 16.00 3.83
N HIS A 108 8.06 15.21 3.83
CA HIS A 108 7.67 14.33 2.73
C HIS A 108 6.20 14.58 2.37
N PRO A 109 5.92 15.65 1.60
CA PRO A 109 4.53 16.05 1.28
C PRO A 109 3.85 15.11 0.29
N LYS A 110 4.59 14.25 -0.40
CA LYS A 110 4.07 13.27 -1.38
C LYS A 110 4.91 12.01 -1.33
N ILE A 111 4.29 10.87 -1.61
CA ILE A 111 5.02 9.62 -1.82
C ILE A 111 5.89 9.72 -3.08
N THR A 112 7.09 9.14 -3.02
CA THR A 112 8.02 9.07 -4.14
C THR A 112 8.63 7.67 -4.20
N LYS A 113 9.27 7.34 -5.32
CA LYS A 113 10.03 6.10 -5.47
C LYS A 113 11.06 5.93 -4.36
N ASP A 114 11.84 6.97 -4.06
CA ASP A 114 12.91 6.90 -3.05
C ASP A 114 12.35 6.66 -1.64
N LEU A 115 11.20 7.26 -1.31
CA LEU A 115 10.54 7.03 -0.02
C LEU A 115 10.01 5.60 0.10
N LEU A 116 9.40 5.09 -0.98
CA LEU A 116 8.90 3.72 -1.03
C LEU A 116 10.05 2.69 -0.99
N GLN A 117 11.14 2.96 -1.72
CA GLN A 117 12.36 2.16 -1.66
C GLN A 117 12.97 2.20 -0.26
N GLY A 118 13.02 3.37 0.39
CA GLY A 118 13.52 3.51 1.75
C GLY A 118 12.71 2.68 2.77
N MET A 119 11.39 2.54 2.56
CA MET A 119 10.55 1.64 3.35
C MET A 119 10.95 0.17 3.12
N ILE A 120 11.12 -0.26 1.87
CA ILE A 120 11.59 -1.61 1.52
C ILE A 120 12.96 -1.88 2.16
N ASP A 121 13.91 -0.95 2.01
CA ASP A 121 15.26 -1.04 2.55
C ASP A 121 15.24 -1.16 4.08
N SER A 122 14.30 -0.48 4.75
CA SER A 122 14.12 -0.59 6.20
C SER A 122 13.70 -2.01 6.60
N TYR A 123 12.80 -2.65 5.83
CA TYR A 123 12.37 -4.03 6.06
C TYR A 123 13.48 -5.04 5.72
N ILE A 124 14.27 -4.79 4.69
CA ILE A 124 15.47 -5.59 4.37
C ILE A 124 16.45 -5.54 5.54
N LYS A 125 16.77 -4.34 6.04
CA LYS A 125 17.75 -4.14 7.11
C LYS A 125 17.38 -4.87 8.40
N ILE A 126 16.10 -4.93 8.74
CA ILE A 126 15.63 -5.63 9.94
C ILE A 126 15.33 -7.11 9.68
N GLY A 127 15.53 -7.61 8.46
CA GLY A 127 15.33 -9.02 8.09
C GLY A 127 13.86 -9.44 8.04
N TRP A 128 12.98 -8.54 7.59
CA TRP A 128 11.56 -8.80 7.36
C TRP A 128 11.16 -8.78 5.89
N TRP A 129 12.06 -8.33 5.01
CA TRP A 129 11.85 -8.42 3.57
C TRP A 129 12.56 -9.66 3.01
N PRO A 130 11.89 -10.51 2.20
CA PRO A 130 12.54 -11.64 1.56
C PRO A 130 13.49 -11.14 0.47
N VAL A 131 14.79 -11.33 0.68
CA VAL A 131 15.82 -11.11 -0.33
C VAL A 131 16.31 -12.48 -0.76
N ALA A 132 16.14 -12.82 -2.03
CA ALA A 132 16.69 -14.05 -2.59
C ALA A 132 18.21 -14.08 -2.35
N LYS A 133 18.73 -15.19 -1.82
CA LYS A 133 20.15 -15.38 -1.54
C LYS A 133 20.94 -15.71 -2.80
#